data_AF-A0A7W5VN03-F1
#
_entry.id   AF-A0A7W5VN03-F1
#
_cell.length_a   1.000
_cell.length_b   1.000
_cell.length_c   1.000
_cell.angle_alpha   90.00
_cell.angle_beta   90.00
_cell.angle_gamma   90.00
#
_symmetry.space_group_name_H-M   'P 1'
#
loop_
_entity.id
_entity.type
_entity.pdbx_description
1 polymer ?
#
loop_
_entity_poly.entity_id
_entity_poly.type
_entity_poly.pdbx_seq_one_letter_code
_entity_poly.pdbx_strand_id
1 'polypeptide(L)'
;MRAFFAVLILCAASLLSIVSARAEDPIDTTRTMIEEQIKAFLKDDAETAYSFAAPGIRAMYPDKNLFFAMVKKSYEPVYHPGNYAFGRSRSIDNGALIYHEVLISGRDGKDWTAIYQITRQPDGSYRINGVQIIPDADSKGI
;
A
#
# COMPACT_ATOMS: atom_id res chain seq x y z
N MET A 1 25.51 -61.23 -14.37
CA MET A 1 26.00 -60.86 -15.72
C MET A 1 24.87 -60.16 -16.46
N ARG A 2 25.14 -58.92 -16.91
CA ARG A 2 24.62 -58.27 -18.13
C ARG A 2 23.15 -57.82 -18.19
N ALA A 3 23.02 -56.49 -18.15
CA ALA A 3 21.84 -55.66 -18.46
C ALA A 3 21.43 -55.73 -19.94
N PHE A 4 20.15 -55.50 -20.24
CA PHE A 4 19.61 -54.80 -21.44
C PHE A 4 18.15 -54.38 -21.13
N PHE A 5 17.89 -53.11 -20.79
CA PHE A 5 17.39 -52.01 -21.66
C PHE A 5 15.87 -52.02 -21.93
N ALA A 6 15.26 -50.85 -21.61
CA ALA A 6 14.23 -50.13 -22.39
C ALA A 6 12.82 -49.96 -21.77
N VAL A 7 12.58 -48.71 -21.36
CA VAL A 7 11.41 -47.88 -21.70
C VAL A 7 10.02 -48.40 -21.29
N LEU A 8 9.47 -47.82 -20.21
CA LEU A 8 8.17 -47.17 -20.27
C LEU A 8 8.06 -46.12 -19.14
N ILE A 9 8.86 -45.06 -19.29
CA ILE A 9 8.53 -43.76 -18.70
C ILE A 9 7.41 -43.19 -19.55
N LEU A 10 6.48 -42.50 -18.89
CA LEU A 10 5.72 -41.34 -19.36
C LEU A 10 4.20 -41.54 -19.46
N CYS A 11 3.52 -40.51 -18.95
CA CYS A 11 2.11 -40.16 -19.16
C CYS A 11 1.09 -40.94 -18.32
N ALA A 12 0.68 -40.36 -17.20
CA ALA A 12 -0.53 -39.52 -17.19
C ALA A 12 -0.89 -39.06 -15.77
N ALA A 13 -1.38 -37.83 -15.68
CA ALA A 13 -2.08 -37.25 -14.53
C ALA A 13 -1.24 -36.64 -13.38
N SER A 14 -0.14 -35.95 -13.70
CA SER A 14 0.13 -34.68 -13.02
C SER A 14 -0.80 -33.61 -13.59
N LEU A 15 -2.04 -33.57 -13.09
CA LEU A 15 -2.90 -32.39 -13.18
C LEU A 15 -2.24 -31.29 -12.34
N LEU A 16 -1.22 -30.65 -12.92
CA LEU A 16 -0.75 -29.35 -12.47
C LEU A 16 -1.94 -28.40 -12.65
N SER A 17 -2.65 -28.16 -11.56
CA SER A 17 -3.53 -27.01 -11.43
C SER A 17 -2.70 -25.79 -11.81
N ILE A 18 -2.93 -25.30 -13.03
CA ILE A 18 -2.47 -23.97 -13.44
C ILE A 18 -3.30 -23.02 -12.60
N VAL A 19 -2.85 -22.74 -11.38
CA VAL A 19 -3.26 -21.52 -10.68
C VAL A 19 -2.72 -20.41 -11.56
N SER A 20 -3.58 -19.88 -12.42
CA SER A 20 -3.32 -18.58 -13.04
C SER A 20 -3.15 -17.60 -11.89
N ALA A 21 -1.88 -17.30 -11.56
CA ALA A 21 -1.54 -16.13 -10.77
C ALA A 21 -1.99 -14.93 -11.60
N ARG A 22 -3.25 -14.54 -11.43
CA ARG A 22 -3.77 -13.30 -12.00
C ARG A 22 -2.93 -12.22 -11.35
N ALA A 23 -2.19 -11.46 -12.16
CA ALA A 23 -1.49 -10.29 -11.64
C ALA A 23 -2.55 -9.41 -10.98
N GLU A 24 -2.44 -9.25 -9.66
CA GLU A 24 -3.35 -8.42 -8.87
C GLU A 24 -3.25 -6.99 -9.40
N ASP A 25 -4.38 -6.30 -9.54
CA ASP A 25 -4.39 -4.93 -10.08
C ASP A 25 -3.49 -4.07 -9.16
N PRO A 26 -2.49 -3.35 -9.70
CA PRO A 26 -1.68 -2.43 -8.92
C PRO A 26 -2.51 -1.49 -8.05
N ILE A 27 -3.65 -0.98 -8.56
CA ILE A 27 -4.53 -0.08 -7.82
C ILE A 27 -5.10 -0.74 -6.56
N ASP A 28 -5.59 -1.97 -6.68
CA ASP A 28 -6.16 -2.70 -5.54
C ASP A 28 -5.08 -3.07 -4.54
N THR A 29 -3.93 -3.57 -5.03
CA THR A 29 -2.77 -3.92 -4.21
C THR A 29 -2.31 -2.73 -3.35
N THR A 30 -2.18 -1.55 -3.98
CA THR A 30 -1.68 -0.36 -3.30
C THR A 30 -2.74 0.30 -2.42
N ARG A 31 -4.02 0.12 -2.72
CA ARG A 31 -5.13 0.50 -1.84
C ARG A 31 -5.11 -0.31 -0.54
N THR A 32 -4.96 -1.64 -0.63
CA THR A 32 -4.80 -2.51 0.55
C THR A 32 -3.59 -2.11 1.39
N MET A 33 -2.46 -1.79 0.76
CA MET A 33 -1.27 -1.30 1.46
C MET A 33 -1.55 -0.03 2.29
N ILE A 34 -2.31 0.93 1.76
CA ILE A 34 -2.71 2.13 2.51
C ILE A 34 -3.63 1.76 3.68
N GLU A 35 -4.60 0.86 3.46
CA GLU A 35 -5.49 0.40 4.54
C GLU A 35 -4.72 -0.28 5.68
N GLU A 36 -3.73 -1.09 5.35
CA GLU A 36 -2.87 -1.75 6.34
C GLU A 36 -2.01 -0.74 7.11
N GLN A 37 -1.50 0.30 6.44
CA GLN A 37 -0.79 1.37 7.12
C GLN A 37 -1.71 2.13 8.09
N ILE A 38 -2.93 2.50 7.68
CA ILE A 38 -3.91 3.17 8.55
C ILE A 38 -4.29 2.26 9.73
N LYS A 39 -4.48 0.95 9.51
CA LYS A 39 -4.73 -0.02 10.60
C LYS A 39 -3.55 -0.10 11.57
N ALA A 40 -2.31 0.00 11.09
CA ALA A 40 -1.13 0.04 11.94
C ALA A 40 -1.07 1.34 12.77
N PHE A 41 -1.41 2.49 12.16
CA PHE A 41 -1.53 3.76 12.87
C PHE A 41 -2.54 3.69 14.03
N LEU A 42 -3.74 3.18 13.78
CA LEU A 42 -4.80 3.01 14.80
C LEU A 42 -4.40 2.07 15.95
N LYS A 43 -3.41 1.19 15.74
CA LYS A 43 -2.91 0.25 16.74
C LYS A 43 -1.61 0.71 17.41
N ASP A 44 -1.16 1.94 17.11
CA ASP A 44 0.15 2.44 17.54
C ASP A 44 1.34 1.56 17.08
N ASP A 45 1.17 0.83 15.98
CA ASP A 45 2.18 -0.07 15.41
C ASP A 45 3.10 0.68 14.44
N ALA A 46 4.10 1.35 15.01
CA ALA A 46 5.11 2.09 14.25
C ALA A 46 5.92 1.20 13.29
N GLU A 47 6.17 -0.05 13.68
CA GLU A 47 6.99 -0.99 12.91
C GLU A 47 6.30 -1.35 11.61
N THR A 48 5.05 -1.80 11.69
CA THR A 48 4.26 -2.16 10.52
C THR A 48 4.00 -0.94 9.65
N ALA A 49 3.63 0.20 10.24
CA ALA A 49 3.35 1.41 9.47
C ALA A 49 4.59 1.91 8.70
N TYR A 50 5.77 1.87 9.34
CA TYR A 50 7.04 2.25 8.73
C TYR A 50 7.49 1.26 7.65
N SER A 51 7.07 -0.01 7.73
CA SER A 51 7.43 -1.03 6.75
C SER A 51 6.99 -0.68 5.31
N PHE A 52 5.88 0.07 5.17
CA PHE A 52 5.36 0.52 3.88
C PHE A 52 6.11 1.72 3.27
N ALA A 53 6.95 2.39 4.06
CA ALA A 53 7.65 3.61 3.65
C ALA A 53 8.71 3.32 2.57
N ALA A 54 8.76 4.18 1.55
CA ALA A 54 9.77 4.13 0.51
C ALA A 54 11.18 4.46 1.04
N PRO A 55 12.25 4.04 0.34
CA PRO A 55 13.62 4.30 0.75
C PRO A 55 13.92 5.78 1.03
N GLY A 56 13.32 6.71 0.28
CA GLY A 56 13.46 8.15 0.52
C GLY A 56 12.97 8.58 1.90
N ILE A 57 11.78 8.12 2.33
CA ILE A 57 11.27 8.39 3.68
C ILE A 57 12.17 7.75 4.73
N ARG A 58 12.60 6.50 4.50
CA ARG A 58 13.48 5.78 5.44
C ARG A 58 14.84 6.46 5.62
N ALA A 59 15.37 7.09 4.57
CA ALA A 59 16.60 7.86 4.64
C ALA A 59 16.42 9.16 5.45
N MET A 60 15.27 9.82 5.32
CA MET A 60 14.94 11.03 6.11
C MET A 60 14.64 10.72 7.58
N TYR A 61 14.03 9.56 7.84
CA TYR A 61 13.67 9.09 9.18
C TYR A 61 14.21 7.67 9.42
N PRO A 62 15.52 7.51 9.73
CA PRO A 62 16.10 6.20 10.02
C PRO A 62 15.55 5.55 11.28
N ASP A 63 15.09 6.36 12.23
CA ASP A 63 14.43 5.92 13.45
C ASP A 63 12.90 5.89 13.24
N LYS A 64 12.32 4.70 13.42
CA LYS A 64 10.89 4.43 13.25
C LYS A 64 10.04 5.20 14.26
N ASN A 65 10.55 5.41 15.48
CA ASN A 65 9.85 6.18 16.50
C ASN A 65 9.83 7.66 16.15
N LEU A 66 10.90 8.20 15.54
CA LEU A 66 10.91 9.59 15.06
C LEU A 66 9.97 9.78 13.87
N PHE A 67 9.97 8.84 12.92
CA PHE A 67 8.96 8.81 11.85
C PHE A 67 7.55 8.85 12.45
N PHE A 68 7.27 7.97 13.42
CA PHE A 68 5.94 7.83 13.96
C PHE A 68 5.51 9.05 14.79
N ALA A 69 6.42 9.64 15.57
CA ALA A 69 6.17 10.89 16.28
C ALA A 69 5.86 12.04 15.32
N MET A 70 6.55 12.12 14.18
CA MET A 70 6.26 13.09 13.12
C MET A 70 4.87 12.84 12.51
N VAL A 71 4.51 11.58 12.23
CA VAL A 71 3.18 11.21 11.72
C VAL A 71 2.08 11.65 12.70
N LYS A 72 2.20 11.34 13.99
CA LYS A 72 1.22 11.75 15.01
C LYS A 72 1.04 13.27 15.07
N LYS A 73 2.12 14.02 14.87
CA LYS A 73 2.11 15.48 14.98
C LYS A 73 1.55 16.18 13.73
N SER A 74 1.94 15.71 12.55
CA SER A 74 1.71 16.44 11.28
C SER A 74 0.68 15.78 10.37
N TYR A 75 0.32 14.52 10.66
CA TYR A 75 -0.58 13.70 9.86
C TYR A 75 -1.72 13.14 10.72
N GLU A 76 -2.17 13.88 11.74
CA GLU A 76 -3.22 13.45 12.66
C GLU A 76 -4.45 12.87 11.94
N PRO A 77 -5.01 13.52 10.87
CA PRO A 77 -6.22 13.00 10.23
C PRO A 77 -6.04 11.59 9.67
N VAL A 78 -4.81 11.26 9.25
CA VAL A 78 -4.44 9.93 8.73
C VAL A 78 -4.08 8.96 9.85
N TYR A 79 -3.41 9.45 10.90
CA TYR A 79 -3.00 8.64 12.04
C TYR A 79 -4.20 8.15 12.87
N HIS A 80 -5.20 9.02 13.07
CA HIS A 80 -6.35 8.72 13.90
C HIS A 80 -7.67 9.22 13.26
N PRO A 81 -8.02 8.71 12.06
CA PRO A 81 -9.23 9.13 11.35
C PRO A 81 -10.49 8.82 12.14
N GLY A 82 -11.53 9.66 12.02
CA GLY A 82 -12.87 9.34 12.50
C GLY A 82 -13.55 8.33 11.59
N ASN A 83 -13.67 8.67 10.30
CA ASN A 83 -14.05 7.77 9.22
C ASN A 83 -13.20 8.08 7.97
N TYR A 84 -13.06 7.12 7.06
CA TYR A 84 -12.38 7.37 5.79
C TYR A 84 -12.95 6.53 4.64
N ALA A 85 -12.78 7.02 3.41
CA ALA A 85 -13.09 6.32 2.18
C ALA A 85 -12.04 6.63 1.11
N PHE A 86 -11.83 5.73 0.16
CA PHE A 86 -10.99 6.05 -0.99
C PHE A 86 -11.78 6.86 -2.02
N GLY A 87 -11.16 7.94 -2.49
CA GLY A 87 -11.63 8.75 -3.61
C GLY A 87 -11.04 8.25 -4.93
N ARG A 88 -10.53 9.19 -5.74
CA ARG A 88 -9.96 8.86 -7.05
C ARG A 88 -8.61 8.16 -6.90
N SER A 89 -8.33 7.27 -7.84
CA SER A 89 -7.03 6.62 -7.97
C SER A 89 -6.51 6.80 -9.39
N ARG A 90 -5.22 7.06 -9.54
CA ARG A 90 -4.58 7.26 -10.85
C ARG A 90 -3.27 6.51 -10.92
N SER A 91 -3.15 5.65 -11.92
CA SER A 91 -1.90 4.98 -12.30
C SER A 91 -1.23 5.71 -13.46
N ILE A 92 0.09 5.85 -13.40
CA ILE A 92 0.95 6.48 -14.40
C ILE A 92 2.07 5.50 -14.74
N ASP A 93 2.52 5.54 -16.00
CA ASP A 93 3.64 4.72 -16.51
C ASP A 93 3.48 3.24 -16.18
N ASN A 94 2.32 2.68 -16.51
CA ASN A 94 1.97 1.27 -16.27
C ASN A 94 2.13 0.86 -14.78
N GLY A 95 1.74 1.75 -13.86
CA GLY A 95 1.82 1.50 -12.43
C GLY A 95 3.20 1.73 -11.83
N ALA A 96 4.11 2.45 -12.50
CA ALA A 96 5.36 2.87 -11.87
C ALA A 96 5.12 3.93 -10.78
N LEU A 97 4.11 4.79 -10.99
CA LEU A 97 3.69 5.83 -10.06
C LEU A 97 2.17 5.81 -9.93
N ILE A 98 1.68 5.72 -8.69
CA ILE A 98 0.25 5.64 -8.39
C ILE A 98 -0.11 6.72 -7.36
N TYR A 99 -1.25 7.38 -7.58
CA TYR A 99 -1.84 8.29 -6.62
C TYR A 99 -3.19 7.76 -6.14
N HIS A 100 -3.44 7.85 -4.84
CA HIS A 100 -4.76 7.61 -4.24
C HIS A 100 -5.20 8.79 -3.40
N GLU A 101 -6.45 9.20 -3.56
CA GLU A 101 -7.14 10.05 -2.61
C GLU A 101 -7.76 9.19 -1.51
N VAL A 102 -7.57 9.61 -0.27
CA VAL A 102 -8.30 9.12 0.90
C VAL A 102 -9.04 10.30 1.50
N LEU A 103 -10.37 10.25 1.42
CA LEU A 103 -11.29 11.21 2.01
C LEU A 103 -11.45 10.84 3.48
N ILE A 104 -11.22 11.79 4.37
CA ILE A 104 -11.15 11.55 5.81
C ILE A 104 -12.07 12.53 6.51
N SER A 105 -13.01 12.02 7.30
CA SER A 105 -13.73 12.83 8.28
C SER A 105 -12.97 12.79 9.59
N GLY A 106 -12.38 13.93 9.95
CA GLY A 106 -11.61 14.12 11.16
C GLY A 106 -12.49 14.08 12.41
N ARG A 107 -11.90 13.67 13.53
CA ARG A 107 -12.59 13.66 14.84
C ARG A 107 -12.85 15.06 15.38
N ASP A 108 -12.15 16.06 14.85
CA ASP A 108 -12.35 17.49 15.13
C ASP A 108 -13.49 18.10 14.29
N GLY A 109 -14.19 17.29 13.49
CA GLY A 109 -15.29 17.72 12.63
C GLY A 109 -14.85 18.37 11.32
N LYS A 110 -13.55 18.34 10.99
CA LYS A 110 -13.03 18.82 9.71
C LYS A 110 -12.81 17.66 8.76
N ASP A 111 -13.18 17.85 7.50
CA ASP A 111 -12.88 16.91 6.44
C ASP A 111 -11.53 17.23 5.80
N TRP A 112 -10.84 16.16 5.38
CA TRP A 112 -9.51 16.22 4.80
C TRP A 112 -9.43 15.27 3.61
N THR A 113 -8.64 15.63 2.61
CA THR A 113 -8.19 14.70 1.58
C THR A 113 -6.71 14.42 1.78
N ALA A 114 -6.36 13.15 2.00
CA ALA A 114 -4.99 12.67 1.98
C ALA A 114 -4.65 12.10 0.61
N ILE A 115 -3.70 12.72 -0.09
CA ILE A 115 -3.18 12.26 -1.37
C ILE A 115 -1.94 11.42 -1.10
N TYR A 116 -2.06 10.12 -1.30
CA TYR A 116 -0.96 9.18 -1.21
C TYR A 116 -0.25 9.08 -2.56
N GLN A 117 1.07 9.16 -2.53
CA GLN A 117 1.93 8.88 -3.66
C GLN A 117 2.66 7.56 -3.43
N ILE A 118 2.53 6.62 -4.37
CA ILE A 118 3.10 5.29 -4.29
C ILE A 118 4.00 5.07 -5.49
N THR A 119 5.17 4.46 -5.24
CA THR A 119 6.17 4.20 -6.28
C THR A 119 6.49 2.72 -6.32
N ARG A 120 6.54 2.16 -7.53
CA ARG A 120 7.08 0.83 -7.76
C ARG A 120 8.61 0.89 -7.67
N GLN A 121 9.18 0.06 -6.81
CA GLN A 121 10.60 -0.05 -6.59
C GLN A 121 11.26 -0.88 -7.71
N PRO A 122 12.61 -0.85 -7.84
CA PRO A 122 13.32 -1.66 -8.83
C PRO A 122 13.09 -3.17 -8.69
N ASP A 123 12.85 -3.66 -7.46
CA ASP A 123 12.51 -5.05 -7.17
C ASP A 123 11.05 -5.42 -7.51
N GLY A 124 10.26 -4.44 -7.97
CA GLY A 124 8.86 -4.59 -8.34
C GLY A 124 7.87 -4.40 -7.19
N SER A 125 8.33 -4.24 -5.95
CA SER A 125 7.47 -3.97 -4.81
C SER A 125 6.92 -2.53 -4.82
N TYR A 126 5.76 -2.32 -4.21
CA TYR A 126 5.19 -0.98 -4.04
C TYR A 126 5.58 -0.39 -2.67
N ARG A 127 5.85 0.91 -2.64
CA ARG A 127 6.13 1.66 -1.40
C ARG A 127 5.50 3.05 -1.42
N ILE A 128 5.05 3.49 -0.25
CA ILE A 128 4.51 4.83 -0.04
C ILE A 128 5.66 5.83 -0.04
N ASN A 129 5.68 6.70 -1.05
CA ASN A 129 6.72 7.71 -1.24
C ASN A 129 6.39 9.03 -0.54
N GLY A 130 5.11 9.28 -0.26
CA GLY A 130 4.68 10.46 0.48
C GLY A 130 3.18 10.53 0.64
N VAL A 131 2.75 11.39 1.56
CA VAL A 131 1.35 11.74 1.78
C VAL A 131 1.27 13.26 1.86
N GLN A 132 0.30 13.85 1.17
CA GLN A 132 -0.08 15.25 1.32
C GLN A 132 -1.49 15.31 1.88
N ILE A 133 -1.71 16.09 2.93
CA ILE A 133 -3.04 16.32 3.50
C ILE A 133 -3.50 17.71 3.11
N ILE A 134 -4.73 17.81 2.61
CA ILE A 134 -5.37 19.06 2.19
C ILE A 134 -6.69 19.17 2.96
N PRO A 135 -6.98 20.29 3.66
CA PRO A 135 -8.31 20.51 4.21
C PRO A 135 -9.35 20.55 3.09
N ASP A 136 -10.49 19.90 3.30
CA ASP A 136 -11.60 20.04 2.38
C ASP A 136 -12.30 21.38 2.65
N ALA A 137 -11.90 22.41 1.91
CA ALA A 137 -12.42 23.77 2.08
C ALA A 137 -13.85 23.94 1.53
N ASP A 138 -14.38 22.91 0.86
CA ASP A 138 -15.62 22.96 0.08
C ASP A 138 -16.66 21.92 0.51
N SER A 139 -16.74 21.58 1.80
CA SER A 139 -17.98 21.01 2.39
C SER A 139 -19.10 22.06 2.43
N LYS A 140 -19.43 22.67 1.28
CA LYS A 140 -20.74 23.28 1.08
C LYS A 140 -21.70 22.14 0.80
N GLY A 141 -22.47 21.80 1.83
CA GLY A 141 -23.60 20.90 1.73
C GLY A 141 -24.42 21.23 0.48
N ILE A 142 -24.69 20.18 -0.30
CA ILE A 142 -25.78 20.18 -1.26
C ILE A 142 -27.08 20.04 -0.46
#